data_AF-W2RCF5-F1
#
_entry.id   AF-W2RCF5-F1
#
_cell.length_a   1.000
_cell.length_b   1.000
_cell.length_c   1.000
_cell.angle_alpha   90.00
_cell.angle_beta   90.00
_cell.angle_gamma   90.00
#
_symmetry.space_group_name_H-M   'P 1'
#
loop_
_entity.id
_entity.type
_entity.pdbx_description
1 polymer ?
#
loop_
_entity_poly.entity_id
_entity_poly.type
_entity_poly.pdbx_seq_one_letter_code
_entity_poly.pdbx_strand_id
1 'polypeptide(L)'
;MNFHTTALSQTKDLAIPAHVPVGAVIGKGGSYCKAIRENHGVRCSVDGTDRKEERVFEVVARDGPTRWWSFQKDTEPSSDEQVLEYPYRLQQSGRAVETPCETLSWIKEFREDDMANVMDYLLEKPSELPLRIKVAFGQLCFKLRSIRCKSSTIAWPELQKLRNLDEFTTRWSNFCTRSSPSIVALMDDLESWMEKDVEPQKTLSVHLAGYKGKSHDLKYHLVGGHWKLHNAYSRRHVRGTYDVILDNDTSFRLRAVGRDEVSENASADIQNHLDISTPDGGDIFHTKVMLRQTAPVGMHIKSFQAKSKIHVEANGLRFSICYLDQRHDEFRLECRLETVEKEKLSAKDNEAQALLGKVLEKLA
;
A
#
# COMPACT_ATOMS: atom_id res chain seq x y z
N MET A 1 36.23 -17.53 35.25
CA MET A 1 34.91 -17.07 34.74
C MET A 1 35.18 -16.06 33.64
N ASN A 2 35.02 -16.45 32.38
CA ASN A 2 35.10 -15.53 31.24
C ASN A 2 33.68 -15.30 30.73
N PHE A 3 33.14 -14.11 30.96
CA PHE A 3 31.89 -13.67 30.38
C PHE A 3 32.14 -13.29 28.92
N HIS A 4 31.82 -14.19 27.98
CA HIS A 4 31.61 -13.81 26.59
C HIS A 4 30.20 -13.25 26.46
N THR A 5 30.09 -11.94 26.61
CA THR A 5 28.92 -11.17 26.19
C THR A 5 28.78 -11.32 24.68
N THR A 6 27.86 -12.16 24.23
CA THR A 6 27.51 -12.29 22.81
C THR A 6 26.80 -11.00 22.42
N ALA A 7 27.49 -10.12 21.70
CA ALA A 7 26.87 -8.94 21.12
C ALA A 7 25.78 -9.39 20.14
N LEU A 8 24.55 -8.94 20.37
CA LEU A 8 23.43 -9.09 19.42
C LEU A 8 23.85 -8.47 18.09
N SER A 9 24.16 -9.28 17.07
CA SER A 9 24.43 -8.76 15.74
C SER A 9 23.12 -8.26 15.12
N GLN A 10 22.98 -6.95 15.00
CA GLN A 10 21.89 -6.36 14.22
C GLN A 10 22.22 -6.46 12.74
N THR A 11 21.33 -7.08 11.97
CA THR A 11 21.40 -7.08 10.50
C THR A 11 20.56 -5.92 9.97
N LYS A 12 21.11 -5.16 9.02
CA LYS A 12 20.43 -4.03 8.38
C LYS A 12 20.50 -4.16 6.87
N ASP A 13 19.35 -4.13 6.23
CA ASP A 13 19.26 -4.14 4.77
C ASP A 13 19.49 -2.73 4.21
N LEU A 14 20.34 -2.62 3.19
CA LEU A 14 20.63 -1.37 2.48
C LEU A 14 20.30 -1.54 0.99
N ALA A 15 19.62 -0.54 0.42
CA ALA A 15 19.30 -0.54 -1.00
C ALA A 15 20.47 0.03 -1.82
N ILE A 16 20.83 -0.65 -2.91
CA ILE A 16 21.78 -0.14 -3.92
C ILE A 16 20.95 0.62 -4.98
N PRO A 17 21.27 1.88 -5.30
CA PRO A 17 20.55 2.64 -6.33
C PRO A 17 20.55 1.93 -7.70
N ALA A 18 19.46 2.05 -8.46
CA ALA A 18 19.26 1.32 -9.70
C ALA A 18 20.29 1.66 -10.81
N HIS A 19 20.88 2.86 -10.78
CA HIS A 19 21.93 3.25 -11.72
C HIS A 19 23.32 2.70 -11.34
N VAL A 20 23.52 2.24 -10.10
CA VAL A 20 24.80 1.69 -9.65
C VAL A 20 24.83 0.20 -10.00
N PRO A 21 25.77 -0.26 -10.85
CA PRO A 21 25.92 -1.68 -11.13
C PRO A 21 26.27 -2.44 -9.86
N VAL A 22 25.59 -3.57 -9.60
CA VAL A 22 25.86 -4.41 -8.41
C VAL A 22 27.34 -4.82 -8.35
N GLY A 23 27.95 -5.11 -9.50
CA GLY A 23 29.38 -5.42 -9.60
C GLY A 23 30.30 -4.27 -9.14
N ALA A 24 29.87 -3.01 -9.27
CA ALA A 24 30.63 -1.85 -8.79
C ALA A 24 30.61 -1.75 -7.25
N VAL A 25 29.54 -2.23 -6.60
CA VAL A 25 29.44 -2.30 -5.14
C VAL A 25 30.27 -3.47 -4.59
N ILE A 26 30.23 -4.61 -5.27
CA ILE A 26 30.96 -5.83 -4.84
C ILE A 26 32.48 -5.68 -5.06
N GLY A 27 32.88 -5.02 -6.15
CA GLY A 27 34.27 -4.94 -6.59
C GLY A 27 34.73 -6.25 -7.26
N LYS A 28 35.77 -6.17 -8.10
CA LYS A 28 36.32 -7.34 -8.79
C LYS A 28 36.79 -8.39 -7.77
N GLY A 29 36.23 -9.59 -7.83
CA GLY A 29 36.52 -10.67 -6.86
C GLY A 29 36.02 -10.40 -5.44
N GLY A 30 35.05 -9.50 -5.25
CA GLY A 30 34.54 -9.15 -3.92
C GLY A 30 35.45 -8.22 -3.12
N SER A 31 36.39 -7.53 -3.78
CA SER A 31 37.42 -6.71 -3.12
C SER A 31 36.84 -5.62 -2.22
N TYR A 32 35.72 -4.99 -2.61
CA TYR A 32 35.10 -3.92 -1.82
C TYR A 32 34.30 -4.48 -0.64
N CYS A 33 33.57 -5.58 -0.81
CA CYS A 33 32.94 -6.28 0.32
C CYS A 33 33.98 -6.76 1.34
N LYS A 34 35.15 -7.22 0.88
CA LYS A 34 36.27 -7.61 1.74
C LYS A 34 36.82 -6.40 2.52
N ALA A 35 37.03 -5.27 1.87
CA ALA A 35 37.50 -4.04 2.52
C ALA A 35 36.49 -3.52 3.57
N ILE A 36 35.19 -3.56 3.30
CA ILE A 36 34.15 -3.18 4.27
C ILE A 36 34.22 -4.06 5.52
N ARG A 37 34.41 -5.37 5.33
CA ARG A 37 34.56 -6.31 6.44
C ARG A 37 35.82 -6.07 7.26
N GLU A 38 36.94 -5.79 6.61
CA GLU A 38 38.21 -5.53 7.28
C GLU A 38 38.21 -4.19 8.01
N ASN A 39 37.67 -3.14 7.40
CA ASN A 39 37.70 -1.78 7.95
C ASN A 39 36.64 -1.53 9.02
N HIS A 40 35.49 -2.19 8.94
CA HIS A 40 34.34 -1.91 9.81
C HIS A 40 33.87 -3.10 10.63
N GLY A 41 34.49 -4.28 10.47
CA GLY A 41 34.11 -5.49 11.20
C GLY A 41 32.71 -6.03 10.85
N VAL A 42 32.09 -5.53 9.78
CA VAL A 42 30.73 -5.91 9.38
C VAL A 42 30.75 -6.95 8.26
N ARG A 43 29.85 -7.93 8.32
CA ARG A 43 29.64 -8.88 7.23
C ARG A 43 28.58 -8.31 6.29
N CYS A 44 28.95 -8.09 5.04
CA CYS A 44 28.01 -7.71 3.98
C CYS A 44 27.86 -8.84 2.96
N SER A 45 26.64 -9.06 2.49
CA SER A 45 26.32 -9.95 1.38
C SER A 45 25.47 -9.16 0.39
N VAL A 46 25.84 -9.22 -0.89
CA VAL A 46 25.09 -8.58 -1.96
C VAL A 46 24.59 -9.69 -2.87
N ASP A 47 23.28 -9.85 -2.93
CA ASP A 47 22.64 -10.78 -3.85
C ASP A 47 22.18 -10.00 -5.10
N GLY A 48 22.81 -10.29 -6.24
CA GLY A 48 22.49 -9.65 -7.52
C GLY A 48 21.10 -9.99 -8.04
N THR A 49 20.52 -11.11 -7.60
CA THR A 49 19.14 -11.51 -7.92
C THR A 49 18.11 -10.76 -7.08
N ASP A 50 18.55 -10.10 -6.01
CA ASP A 50 17.70 -9.38 -5.06
C ASP A 50 17.62 -7.88 -5.38
N ARG A 51 18.06 -7.48 -6.58
CA ARG A 51 17.98 -6.11 -7.08
C ARG A 51 16.51 -5.73 -7.23
N LYS A 52 16.01 -5.00 -6.23
CA LYS A 52 14.66 -4.46 -6.25
C LYS A 52 14.54 -3.48 -7.42
N GLU A 53 13.58 -3.73 -8.32
CA GLU A 53 13.22 -2.73 -9.31
C GLU A 53 12.86 -1.42 -8.59
N GLU A 54 13.32 -0.29 -9.10
CA GLU A 54 13.13 1.01 -8.45
C GLU A 54 11.63 1.28 -8.25
N ARG A 55 11.25 1.52 -6.99
CA ARG A 55 9.87 1.83 -6.63
C ARG A 55 9.66 3.32 -6.82
N VAL A 56 8.74 3.68 -7.70
CA VAL A 56 8.33 5.07 -7.89
C VAL A 56 7.24 5.43 -6.87
N PHE A 57 7.36 6.58 -6.23
CA PHE A 57 6.39 7.13 -5.30
C PHE A 57 6.08 8.57 -5.69
N GLU A 58 4.86 8.83 -6.12
CA GLU A 58 4.40 10.14 -6.54
C GLU A 58 3.18 10.56 -5.74
N VAL A 59 3.13 11.84 -5.40
CA VAL A 59 1.98 12.49 -4.77
C VAL A 59 1.60 13.67 -5.64
N VAL A 60 0.32 13.80 -5.94
CA VAL A 60 -0.23 14.92 -6.69
C VAL A 60 -1.44 15.50 -5.96
N ALA A 61 -1.59 16.81 -6.03
CA ALA A 61 -2.68 17.53 -5.39
C ALA A 61 -3.33 18.53 -6.34
N ARG A 62 -4.66 18.50 -6.42
CA ARG A 62 -5.44 19.50 -7.15
C ARG A 62 -5.34 20.84 -6.43
N ASP A 63 -5.40 21.94 -7.17
CA ASP A 63 -5.33 23.32 -6.67
C ASP A 63 -4.07 23.63 -5.84
N GLY A 64 -2.99 22.86 -5.96
CA GLY A 64 -1.74 23.05 -5.23
C GLY A 64 -1.28 24.51 -5.17
N PRO A 65 -1.00 25.12 -6.34
CA PRO A 65 -0.55 26.52 -6.48
C PRO A 65 -1.50 27.58 -5.95
N THR A 66 -2.80 27.30 -5.89
CA THR A 66 -3.85 28.30 -5.60
C THR A 66 -4.41 28.20 -4.18
N ARG A 67 -3.84 27.31 -3.36
CA ARG A 67 -4.28 27.05 -1.99
C ARG A 67 -3.12 27.19 -1.01
N TRP A 68 -3.46 27.58 0.22
CA TRP A 68 -2.59 27.31 1.34
C TRP A 68 -2.77 25.90 1.83
N TRP A 69 -1.77 25.37 2.51
CA TRP A 69 -1.75 24.00 2.98
C TRP A 69 -1.38 23.94 4.46
N SER A 70 -1.87 22.93 5.16
CA SER A 70 -1.51 22.70 6.55
C SER A 70 -1.52 21.21 6.88
N PHE A 71 -0.63 20.79 7.78
CA PHE A 71 -0.71 19.46 8.37
C PHE A 71 -1.61 19.52 9.59
N GLN A 72 -2.83 19.00 9.45
CA GLN A 72 -3.81 18.96 10.53
C GLN A 72 -3.82 17.60 11.19
N LYS A 73 -3.98 17.57 12.51
CA LYS A 73 -4.10 16.31 13.22
C LYS A 73 -5.48 15.73 12.92
N ASP A 74 -5.48 14.50 12.43
CA ASP A 74 -6.69 13.74 12.21
C ASP A 74 -7.37 13.48 13.55
N THR A 75 -8.68 13.66 13.57
CA THR A 75 -9.53 13.39 14.75
C THR A 75 -10.37 12.14 14.54
N GLU A 76 -10.39 11.59 13.33
CA GLU A 76 -11.12 10.36 13.06
C GLU A 76 -10.45 9.17 13.75
N PRO A 77 -11.23 8.33 14.46
CA PRO A 77 -10.73 7.09 14.98
C PRO A 77 -10.39 6.14 13.82
N SER A 78 -9.26 5.46 13.93
CA SER A 78 -8.79 4.45 12.98
C SER A 78 -8.68 3.11 13.70
N SER A 79 -9.21 2.03 13.12
CA SER A 79 -8.96 0.68 13.66
C SER A 79 -7.55 0.16 13.32
N ASP A 80 -6.89 0.73 12.30
CA ASP A 80 -5.51 0.40 11.93
C ASP A 80 -4.52 1.08 12.90
N GLU A 81 -4.00 0.32 13.86
CA GLU A 81 -3.00 0.76 14.84
C GLU A 81 -1.76 1.39 14.17
N GLN A 82 -1.37 0.92 12.99
CA GLN A 82 -0.19 1.46 12.30
C GLN A 82 -0.47 2.83 11.70
N VAL A 83 -1.73 3.21 11.48
CA VAL A 83 -2.11 4.56 11.02
C VAL A 83 -2.12 5.55 12.19
N LEU A 84 -2.35 5.10 13.43
CA LEU A 84 -2.28 5.95 14.62
C LEU A 84 -0.90 6.61 14.80
N GLU A 85 0.17 5.96 14.32
CA GLU A 85 1.51 6.55 14.29
C GLU A 85 1.69 7.71 13.29
N TYR A 86 0.72 7.92 12.39
CA TYR A 86 0.74 8.92 11.33
C TYR A 86 -0.49 9.84 11.48
N PRO A 87 -0.57 10.62 12.57
CA PRO A 87 -1.80 11.28 12.97
C PRO A 87 -2.09 12.55 12.19
N TYR A 88 -1.25 12.95 11.22
CA TYR A 88 -1.47 14.18 10.46
C TYR A 88 -2.02 13.89 9.06
N ARG A 89 -2.81 14.82 8.52
CA ARG A 89 -3.30 14.86 7.14
C ARG A 89 -2.90 16.18 6.52
N LEU A 90 -2.65 16.17 5.22
CA LEU A 90 -2.42 17.39 4.47
C LEU A 90 -3.78 17.95 4.06
N GLN A 91 -4.08 19.20 4.42
CA GLN A 91 -5.35 19.86 4.13
C GLN A 91 -5.14 21.22 3.48
N GLN A 92 -6.01 21.56 2.55
CA GLN A 92 -6.13 22.88 1.94
C GLN A 92 -6.77 23.86 2.94
N SER A 93 -6.17 25.05 3.10
CA SER A 93 -6.63 26.10 4.01
C SER A 93 -6.84 27.44 3.28
N GLY A 94 -7.96 27.57 2.57
CA GLY A 94 -8.32 28.81 1.88
C GLY A 94 -7.51 29.07 0.60
N ARG A 95 -7.72 30.24 -0.02
CA ARG A 95 -7.07 30.62 -1.29
C ARG A 95 -5.73 31.31 -1.05
N ALA A 96 -4.76 31.01 -1.90
CA ALA A 96 -3.46 31.67 -1.97
C ALA A 96 -3.32 32.44 -3.28
N VAL A 97 -2.33 33.33 -3.34
CA VAL A 97 -1.86 33.89 -4.62
C VAL A 97 -1.18 32.75 -5.38
N GLU A 98 -1.52 32.58 -6.66
CA GLU A 98 -0.96 31.52 -7.48
C GLU A 98 0.57 31.60 -7.55
N THR A 99 1.24 30.48 -7.27
CA THR A 99 2.70 30.38 -7.27
C THR A 99 3.22 29.38 -8.30
N PRO A 100 4.44 29.55 -8.83
CA PRO A 100 5.03 28.57 -9.75
C PRO A 100 5.15 27.16 -9.13
N CYS A 101 4.95 26.15 -9.97
CA CYS A 101 5.19 24.75 -9.61
C CYS A 101 6.66 24.37 -9.82
N GLU A 102 7.28 23.80 -8.77
CA GLU A 102 8.53 23.05 -8.94
C GLU A 102 8.23 21.66 -9.54
N THR A 103 8.93 21.30 -10.61
CA THR A 103 8.76 20.01 -11.31
C THR A 103 9.40 18.84 -10.55
N LEU A 104 10.46 19.11 -9.80
CA LEU A 104 11.19 18.11 -8.99
C LEU A 104 10.85 18.27 -7.51
N SER A 105 9.62 17.92 -7.14
CA SER A 105 9.14 17.94 -5.75
C SER A 105 8.50 16.60 -5.37
N TRP A 106 8.41 16.34 -4.06
CA TRP A 106 7.69 15.18 -3.51
C TRP A 106 6.18 15.25 -3.76
N ILE A 107 5.65 16.45 -3.98
CA ILE A 107 4.26 16.72 -4.31
C ILE A 107 4.19 17.62 -5.54
N LYS A 108 3.36 17.23 -6.52
CA LYS A 108 3.15 17.97 -7.77
C LYS A 108 1.69 18.45 -7.85
N GLU A 109 1.45 19.43 -8.72
CA GLU A 109 0.08 19.82 -9.03
C GLU A 109 -0.59 18.71 -9.85
N PHE A 110 -1.83 18.38 -9.49
CA PHE A 110 -2.65 17.47 -10.26
C PHE A 110 -3.48 18.26 -11.29
N ARG A 111 -3.35 17.89 -12.56
CA ARG A 111 -4.07 18.48 -13.69
C ARG A 111 -4.75 17.37 -14.46
N GLU A 112 -6.08 17.42 -14.56
CA GLU A 112 -6.86 16.37 -15.23
C GLU A 112 -6.65 16.35 -16.74
N ASP A 113 -6.28 17.49 -17.32
CA ASP A 113 -5.89 17.63 -18.72
C ASP A 113 -4.47 17.10 -19.01
N ASP A 114 -3.66 16.81 -17.97
CA ASP A 114 -2.29 16.30 -18.09
C ASP A 114 -2.08 14.98 -17.34
N MET A 115 -2.83 13.95 -17.75
CA MET A 115 -2.71 12.58 -17.22
C MET A 115 -1.86 11.64 -18.09
N ALA A 116 -1.28 12.14 -19.19
CA ALA A 116 -0.59 11.30 -20.18
C ALA A 116 0.60 10.52 -19.59
N ASN A 117 1.26 11.11 -18.59
CA ASN A 117 2.48 10.56 -17.99
C ASN A 117 2.22 9.77 -16.70
N VAL A 118 0.95 9.51 -16.34
CA VAL A 118 0.62 8.80 -15.10
C VAL A 118 1.19 7.38 -15.13
N MET A 119 2.21 7.13 -14.32
CA MET A 119 2.90 5.84 -14.24
C MET A 119 3.40 5.31 -15.61
N ASP A 120 3.78 6.19 -16.53
CA ASP A 120 4.30 5.88 -17.88
C ASP A 120 5.50 4.92 -17.87
N TYR A 121 6.34 4.99 -16.84
CA TYR A 121 7.48 4.12 -16.62
C TYR A 121 7.11 2.62 -16.59
N LEU A 122 5.85 2.28 -16.34
CA LEU A 122 5.36 0.90 -16.44
C LEU A 122 5.36 0.38 -17.89
N LEU A 123 5.20 1.27 -18.87
CA LEU A 123 5.31 0.95 -20.30
C LEU A 123 6.76 1.03 -20.76
N GLU A 124 7.53 2.03 -20.31
CA GLU A 124 8.93 2.20 -20.68
C GLU A 124 9.82 1.05 -20.17
N LYS A 125 9.53 0.58 -18.95
CA LYS A 125 10.26 -0.49 -18.27
C LYS A 125 9.25 -1.50 -17.68
N PRO A 126 8.66 -2.36 -18.54
CA PRO A 126 7.71 -3.36 -18.09
C PRO A 126 8.32 -4.27 -17.02
N SER A 127 7.54 -4.61 -16.00
CA SER A 127 7.97 -5.58 -14.99
C SER A 127 7.93 -6.99 -15.55
N GLU A 128 8.88 -7.83 -15.13
CA GLU A 128 8.90 -9.26 -15.46
C GLU A 128 7.69 -10.00 -14.87
N LEU A 129 7.14 -9.48 -13.76
CA LEU A 129 5.97 -10.04 -13.10
C LEU A 129 4.68 -9.36 -13.59
N PRO A 130 3.58 -10.11 -13.77
CA PRO A 130 2.27 -9.54 -14.04
C PRO A 130 1.88 -8.53 -12.95
N LEU A 131 1.71 -7.28 -13.34
CA LEU A 131 1.30 -6.22 -12.43
C LEU A 131 -0.21 -6.14 -12.34
N ARG A 132 -0.71 -6.06 -11.11
CA ARG A 132 -2.07 -5.66 -10.84
C ARG A 132 -2.10 -4.17 -10.56
N ILE A 133 -2.81 -3.43 -11.41
CA ILE A 133 -3.10 -2.01 -11.23
C ILE A 133 -4.46 -1.89 -10.53
N LYS A 134 -4.53 -1.06 -9.50
CA LYS A 134 -5.76 -0.80 -8.76
C LYS A 134 -5.71 0.56 -8.08
N VAL A 135 -6.90 1.11 -7.83
CA VAL A 135 -7.11 2.25 -6.94
C VAL A 135 -7.57 1.75 -5.58
N ALA A 136 -7.07 2.39 -4.53
CA ALA A 136 -7.56 2.25 -3.17
C ALA A 136 -7.92 3.63 -2.63
N PHE A 137 -9.16 3.81 -2.19
CA PHE A 137 -9.61 5.02 -1.52
C PHE A 137 -9.07 5.05 -0.09
N GLY A 138 -9.00 6.25 0.47
CA GLY A 138 -8.40 6.53 1.77
C GLY A 138 -7.59 7.81 1.73
N GLN A 139 -6.68 7.98 2.68
CA GLN A 139 -5.95 9.23 2.86
C GLN A 139 -4.44 9.02 3.00
N LEU A 140 -3.68 10.01 2.56
CA LEU A 140 -2.25 10.10 2.83
C LEU A 140 -2.02 10.65 4.23
N CYS A 141 -1.50 9.79 5.09
CA CYS A 141 -1.24 10.02 6.50
C CYS A 141 0.23 10.41 6.71
N PHE A 142 0.49 11.35 7.62
CA PHE A 142 1.82 11.89 7.87
C PHE A 142 2.24 11.71 9.33
N LYS A 143 3.49 11.31 9.52
CA LYS A 143 4.21 11.38 10.79
C LYS A 143 5.26 12.49 10.66
N LEU A 144 4.98 13.64 11.25
CA LEU A 144 5.84 14.82 11.20
C LEU A 144 7.04 14.64 12.13
N ARG A 145 8.24 14.92 11.62
CA ARG A 145 9.50 14.91 12.36
C ARG A 145 9.96 16.32 12.72
N SER A 146 9.65 17.30 11.86
CA SER A 146 9.96 18.71 12.11
C SER A 146 8.81 19.44 12.79
N ILE A 147 9.12 20.26 13.81
CA ILE A 147 8.15 21.16 14.44
C ILE A 147 7.65 22.25 13.49
N ARG A 148 8.42 22.60 12.45
CA ARG A 148 8.07 23.65 11.48
C ARG A 148 6.76 23.35 10.74
N CYS A 149 6.44 22.07 10.59
CA CYS A 149 5.27 21.60 9.87
C CYS A 149 4.02 21.51 10.75
N LYS A 150 4.13 21.65 12.08
CA LYS A 150 3.00 21.52 13.00
C LYS A 150 2.17 22.80 13.00
N SER A 151 0.91 22.71 12.58
CA SER A 151 -0.10 23.77 12.70
C SER A 151 0.24 25.10 12.00
N SER A 152 1.20 25.09 11.08
CA SER A 152 1.53 26.23 10.24
C SER A 152 0.69 26.19 8.96
N THR A 153 0.23 27.36 8.53
CA THR A 153 -0.22 27.55 7.14
C THR A 153 1.03 27.66 6.26
N ILE A 154 1.10 26.86 5.19
CA ILE A 154 2.28 26.65 4.34
C ILE A 154 1.89 26.99 2.90
N ALA A 155 2.65 27.85 2.24
CA ALA A 155 2.46 28.12 0.81
C ALA A 155 2.97 26.94 -0.02
N TRP A 156 2.47 26.84 -1.26
CA TRP A 156 2.81 25.73 -2.14
C TRP A 156 4.33 25.54 -2.37
N PRO A 157 5.14 26.58 -2.67
CA PRO A 157 6.58 26.40 -2.86
C PRO A 157 7.30 25.92 -1.60
N GLU A 158 6.88 26.37 -0.42
CA GLU A 158 7.41 25.94 0.87
C GLU A 158 7.05 24.48 1.17
N LEU A 159 5.83 24.06 0.83
CA LEU A 159 5.41 22.66 0.94
C LEU A 159 6.26 21.78 0.03
N GLN A 160 6.50 22.21 -1.21
CA GLN A 160 7.29 21.47 -2.20
C GLN A 160 8.76 21.27 -1.79
N LYS A 161 9.32 22.15 -0.95
CA LYS A 161 10.70 22.08 -0.45
C LYS A 161 10.91 21.09 0.70
N LEU A 162 9.84 20.58 1.31
CA LEU A 162 9.94 19.61 2.39
C LEU A 162 10.51 18.29 1.86
N ARG A 163 11.37 17.63 2.65
CA ARG A 163 11.95 16.33 2.28
C ARG A 163 11.32 15.18 3.05
N ASN A 164 11.00 14.12 2.31
CA ASN A 164 10.57 12.86 2.88
C ASN A 164 11.72 12.23 3.69
N LEU A 165 11.40 11.52 4.77
CA LEU A 165 12.28 10.93 5.79
C LEU A 165 12.94 11.93 6.75
N ASP A 166 13.22 13.14 6.28
CA ASP A 166 13.85 14.20 7.07
C ASP A 166 12.78 15.02 7.84
N GLU A 167 11.79 15.58 7.14
CA GLU A 167 10.74 16.41 7.73
C GLU A 167 9.48 15.62 8.08
N PHE A 168 9.17 14.58 7.32
CA PHE A 168 8.00 13.73 7.52
C PHE A 168 8.18 12.33 6.94
N THR A 169 7.34 11.40 7.38
CA THR A 169 7.16 10.10 6.72
C THR A 169 5.68 9.85 6.46
N THR A 170 5.37 9.09 5.41
CA THR A 170 3.97 8.88 4.98
C THR A 170 3.50 7.44 5.13
N ARG A 171 2.18 7.30 5.26
CA ARG A 171 1.47 6.02 5.24
C ARG A 171 0.12 6.21 4.56
N TRP A 172 -0.36 5.21 3.83
CA TRP A 172 -1.74 5.21 3.33
C TRP A 172 -2.67 4.63 4.39
N SER A 173 -3.83 5.24 4.63
CA SER A 173 -4.81 4.71 5.59
C SER A 173 -5.32 3.32 5.18
N ASN A 174 -5.62 3.13 3.89
CA ASN A 174 -6.30 1.94 3.33
C ASN A 174 -7.71 1.68 3.88
N PHE A 175 -8.33 2.65 4.55
CA PHE A 175 -9.72 2.56 5.00
C PHE A 175 -10.45 3.87 4.72
N CYS A 176 -11.76 3.76 4.69
CA CYS A 176 -12.73 4.81 4.54
C CYS A 176 -13.79 4.66 5.63
N THR A 177 -14.36 5.80 6.00
CA THR A 177 -15.51 5.93 6.89
C THR A 177 -16.58 6.71 6.14
N ARG A 178 -17.83 6.69 6.61
CA ARG A 178 -18.92 7.52 6.07
C ARG A 178 -18.92 8.95 6.63
N SER A 179 -17.75 9.50 6.96
CA SER A 179 -17.60 10.88 7.46
C SER A 179 -17.52 11.92 6.35
N SER A 180 -16.92 11.54 5.20
CA SER A 180 -16.75 12.40 4.03
C SER A 180 -18.00 12.37 3.14
N PRO A 181 -18.58 13.53 2.77
CA PRO A 181 -19.73 13.59 1.85
C PRO A 181 -19.47 12.89 0.51
N SER A 182 -18.26 13.01 -0.04
CA SER A 182 -17.88 12.37 -1.31
C SER A 182 -17.88 10.85 -1.19
N ILE A 183 -17.39 10.31 -0.07
CA ILE A 183 -17.41 8.86 0.19
C ILE A 183 -18.83 8.37 0.42
N VAL A 184 -19.67 9.14 1.13
CA VAL A 184 -21.09 8.81 1.32
C VAL A 184 -21.80 8.73 -0.02
N ALA A 185 -21.66 9.75 -0.88
CA ALA A 185 -22.29 9.76 -2.20
C ALA A 185 -21.83 8.59 -3.08
N LEU A 186 -20.53 8.28 -3.07
CA LEU A 186 -20.00 7.13 -3.81
C LEU A 186 -20.55 5.80 -3.28
N MET A 187 -20.60 5.63 -1.95
CA MET A 187 -21.12 4.41 -1.34
C MET A 187 -22.62 4.22 -1.60
N ASP A 188 -23.41 5.28 -1.49
CA ASP A 188 -24.86 5.23 -1.74
C ASP A 188 -25.15 4.86 -3.20
N ASP A 189 -24.40 5.42 -4.15
CA ASP A 189 -24.49 5.02 -5.55
C ASP A 189 -24.09 3.54 -5.71
N LEU A 190 -22.92 3.10 -5.22
CA LEU A 190 -22.48 1.71 -5.35
C LEU A 190 -23.46 0.71 -4.74
N GLU A 191 -24.05 1.03 -3.59
CA GLU A 191 -25.06 0.21 -2.94
C GLU A 191 -26.37 0.15 -3.73
N SER A 192 -26.70 1.19 -4.50
CA SER A 192 -27.84 1.14 -5.43
C SER A 192 -27.64 0.16 -6.59
N TRP A 193 -26.38 -0.10 -6.98
CA TRP A 193 -26.00 -1.10 -7.99
C TRP A 193 -25.80 -2.51 -7.42
N MET A 194 -25.83 -2.67 -6.11
CA MET A 194 -25.69 -3.99 -5.48
C MET A 194 -26.94 -4.82 -5.70
N GLU A 195 -26.74 -6.07 -6.14
CA GLU A 195 -27.81 -7.06 -6.20
C GLU A 195 -28.32 -7.36 -4.77
N LYS A 196 -29.65 -7.31 -4.59
CA LYS A 196 -30.29 -7.38 -3.26
C LYS A 196 -30.03 -8.68 -2.49
N ASP A 197 -29.71 -9.76 -3.18
CA ASP A 197 -29.54 -11.10 -2.60
C ASP A 197 -28.09 -11.63 -2.67
N VAL A 198 -27.11 -10.77 -3.00
CA VAL A 198 -25.71 -11.19 -3.04
C VAL A 198 -25.17 -11.34 -1.63
N GLU A 199 -24.91 -12.59 -1.22
CA GLU A 199 -24.22 -12.86 0.03
C GLU A 199 -22.75 -12.39 -0.08
N PRO A 200 -22.28 -11.54 0.85
CA PRO A 200 -20.90 -11.09 0.84
C PRO A 200 -19.90 -12.23 1.01
N GLN A 201 -18.84 -12.21 0.20
CA GLN A 201 -17.75 -13.17 0.34
C GLN A 201 -16.96 -12.89 1.62
N LYS A 202 -17.01 -13.82 2.56
CA LYS A 202 -16.23 -13.78 3.79
C LYS A 202 -14.78 -14.18 3.50
N THR A 203 -13.82 -13.29 3.79
CA THR A 203 -12.40 -13.52 3.52
C THR A 203 -11.53 -13.22 4.74
N LEU A 204 -10.42 -13.93 4.89
CA LEU A 204 -9.42 -13.69 5.92
C LEU A 204 -8.05 -13.52 5.25
N SER A 205 -7.33 -12.47 5.63
CA SER A 205 -5.93 -12.26 5.23
C SER A 205 -5.02 -12.47 6.43
N VAL A 206 -3.98 -13.30 6.30
CA VAL A 206 -2.99 -13.56 7.34
C VAL A 206 -1.60 -13.21 6.81
N HIS A 207 -0.89 -12.33 7.51
CA HIS A 207 0.47 -11.95 7.18
C HIS A 207 1.45 -12.57 8.19
N LEU A 208 2.32 -13.42 7.69
CA LEU A 208 3.32 -14.15 8.46
C LEU A 208 4.73 -13.63 8.14
N ALA A 209 5.63 -13.74 9.11
CA ALA A 209 7.05 -13.50 8.88
C ALA A 209 7.93 -14.50 9.63
N GLY A 210 9.18 -14.61 9.19
CA GLY A 210 10.21 -15.44 9.82
C GLY A 210 10.23 -16.89 9.34
N TYR A 211 9.17 -17.38 8.70
CA TYR A 211 9.16 -18.72 8.11
C TYR A 211 10.20 -18.79 6.98
N LYS A 212 11.26 -19.61 7.19
CA LYS A 212 12.43 -19.71 6.31
C LYS A 212 13.05 -18.33 5.97
N GLY A 213 12.98 -17.38 6.92
CA GLY A 213 13.48 -16.02 6.75
C GLY A 213 12.65 -15.12 5.82
N LYS A 214 11.47 -15.57 5.36
CA LYS A 214 10.61 -14.84 4.42
C LYS A 214 9.31 -14.36 5.09
N SER A 215 8.58 -13.48 4.41
CA SER A 215 7.23 -13.06 4.81
C SER A 215 6.20 -13.63 3.84
N HIS A 216 5.02 -13.99 4.32
CA HIS A 216 3.98 -14.62 3.51
C HIS A 216 2.61 -13.97 3.72
N ASP A 217 1.89 -13.73 2.63
CA ASP A 217 0.50 -13.28 2.63
C ASP A 217 -0.40 -14.46 2.26
N LEU A 218 -1.15 -14.98 3.22
CA LEU A 218 -2.15 -16.03 3.01
C LEU A 218 -3.55 -15.41 2.92
N LYS A 219 -4.35 -15.88 1.96
CA LYS A 219 -5.74 -15.47 1.78
C LYS A 219 -6.65 -16.67 1.87
N TYR A 220 -7.65 -16.58 2.74
CA TYR A 220 -8.66 -17.61 2.97
C TYR A 220 -10.04 -17.11 2.57
N HIS A 221 -10.88 -18.02 2.13
CA HIS A 221 -12.32 -17.83 1.95
C HIS A 221 -13.07 -18.70 2.94
N LEU A 222 -14.20 -18.23 3.46
CA LEU A 222 -15.09 -19.06 4.26
C LEU A 222 -15.92 -19.95 3.33
N VAL A 223 -15.79 -21.27 3.48
CA VAL A 223 -16.52 -22.26 2.66
C VAL A 223 -17.10 -23.33 3.60
N GLY A 224 -18.42 -23.41 3.66
CA GLY A 224 -19.12 -24.35 4.53
C GLY A 224 -18.80 -24.15 6.02
N GLY A 225 -18.65 -22.91 6.48
CA GLY A 225 -18.30 -22.58 7.87
C GLY A 225 -16.82 -22.67 8.23
N HIS A 226 -15.96 -23.08 7.30
CA HIS A 226 -14.52 -23.25 7.55
C HIS A 226 -13.67 -22.33 6.66
N TRP A 227 -12.60 -21.79 7.23
CA TRP A 227 -11.60 -21.02 6.48
C TRP A 227 -10.78 -21.96 5.60
N LYS A 228 -10.90 -21.82 4.27
CA LYS A 228 -10.10 -22.57 3.30
C LYS A 228 -9.10 -21.65 2.64
N LEU A 229 -7.83 -22.07 2.57
CA LEU A 229 -6.82 -21.31 1.86
C LEU A 229 -7.21 -21.23 0.38
N HIS A 230 -7.21 -20.00 -0.12
CA HIS A 230 -7.47 -19.70 -1.52
C HIS A 230 -6.19 -19.35 -2.27
N ASN A 231 -5.29 -18.58 -1.65
CA ASN A 231 -4.07 -18.10 -2.29
C ASN A 231 -2.97 -17.81 -1.26
N ALA A 232 -1.71 -18.05 -1.64
CA ALA A 232 -0.54 -17.75 -0.82
C ALA A 232 0.53 -17.03 -1.65
N TYR A 233 1.12 -15.98 -1.09
CA TYR A 233 2.16 -15.18 -1.74
C TYR A 233 3.37 -15.01 -0.83
N SER A 234 4.58 -14.99 -1.39
CA SER A 234 5.84 -14.89 -0.62
C SER A 234 6.50 -13.53 -0.66
N ARG A 235 6.13 -12.68 -1.61
CA ARG A 235 6.65 -11.31 -1.68
C ARG A 235 5.65 -10.44 -2.42
N ARG A 236 5.56 -9.19 -1.97
CA ARG A 236 4.79 -8.14 -2.63
C ARG A 236 5.77 -7.14 -3.22
N HIS A 237 5.72 -6.96 -4.54
CA HIS A 237 6.56 -6.02 -5.27
C HIS A 237 5.73 -4.80 -5.66
N VAL A 238 5.96 -3.66 -5.02
CA VAL A 238 5.28 -2.41 -5.39
C VAL A 238 6.16 -1.68 -6.40
N ARG A 239 5.73 -1.63 -7.67
CA ARG A 239 6.46 -0.93 -8.73
C ARG A 239 6.27 0.57 -8.65
N GLY A 240 5.07 1.00 -8.30
CA GLY A 240 4.91 2.33 -7.74
C GLY A 240 3.51 2.65 -7.29
N THR A 241 3.40 3.86 -6.79
CA THR A 241 2.17 4.44 -6.24
C THR A 241 2.07 5.88 -6.69
N TYR A 242 0.86 6.27 -7.08
CA TYR A 242 0.48 7.61 -7.47
C TYR A 242 -0.69 8.02 -6.60
N ASP A 243 -0.41 8.87 -5.60
CA ASP A 243 -1.36 9.31 -4.60
C ASP A 243 -2.00 10.61 -5.05
N VAL A 244 -3.32 10.61 -5.23
CA VAL A 244 -4.08 11.75 -5.72
C VAL A 244 -4.88 12.35 -4.56
N ILE A 245 -4.65 13.64 -4.31
CA ILE A 245 -5.40 14.45 -3.34
C ILE A 245 -6.23 15.47 -4.14
N LEU A 246 -7.54 15.26 -4.22
CA LEU A 246 -8.43 16.14 -4.98
C LEU A 246 -8.90 17.32 -4.13
N ASP A 247 -9.21 17.05 -2.87
CA ASP A 247 -9.63 18.03 -1.87
C ASP A 247 -9.40 17.43 -0.46
N ASN A 248 -9.96 18.06 0.57
CA ASN A 248 -9.78 17.63 1.97
C ASN A 248 -10.47 16.30 2.30
N ASP A 249 -11.51 15.93 1.53
CA ASP A 249 -12.41 14.82 1.81
C ASP A 249 -12.27 13.68 0.79
N THR A 250 -11.59 13.95 -0.33
CA THR A 250 -11.49 13.07 -1.49
C THR A 250 -10.03 12.85 -1.88
N SER A 251 -9.54 11.64 -1.59
CA SER A 251 -8.24 11.18 -2.06
C SER A 251 -8.24 9.69 -2.35
N PHE A 252 -7.33 9.26 -3.21
CA PHE A 252 -7.14 7.85 -3.53
C PHE A 252 -5.71 7.56 -3.98
N ARG A 253 -5.33 6.28 -3.94
CA ARG A 253 -4.02 5.82 -4.36
C ARG A 253 -4.15 4.84 -5.51
N LEU A 254 -3.60 5.20 -6.65
CA LEU A 254 -3.31 4.28 -7.73
C LEU A 254 -2.02 3.51 -7.42
N ARG A 255 -2.02 2.19 -7.59
CA ARG A 255 -0.88 1.33 -7.25
C ARG A 255 -0.70 0.21 -8.27
N ALA A 256 0.53 0.05 -8.73
CA ALA A 256 0.97 -1.11 -9.51
C ALA A 256 1.73 -2.08 -8.61
N VAL A 257 1.23 -3.32 -8.50
CA VAL A 257 1.78 -4.33 -7.60
C VAL A 257 1.88 -5.70 -8.27
N GLY A 258 3.07 -6.30 -8.22
CA GLY A 258 3.33 -7.71 -8.51
C GLY A 258 3.40 -8.54 -7.23
N ARG A 259 3.25 -9.87 -7.36
CA ARG A 259 3.37 -10.81 -6.25
C ARG A 259 4.05 -12.10 -6.71
N ASP A 260 4.88 -12.65 -5.83
CA ASP A 260 5.44 -13.98 -6.03
C ASP A 260 4.47 -15.00 -5.45
N GLU A 261 3.99 -15.92 -6.28
CA GLU A 261 3.14 -17.02 -5.83
C GLU A 261 3.96 -18.04 -5.02
N VAL A 262 3.30 -18.65 -4.06
CA VAL A 262 3.86 -19.74 -3.25
C VAL A 262 3.36 -21.04 -3.82
N SER A 263 4.25 -22.01 -4.02
CA SER A 263 3.85 -23.35 -4.47
C SER A 263 2.88 -23.99 -3.48
N GLU A 264 1.99 -24.85 -3.99
CA GLU A 264 0.98 -25.53 -3.18
C GLU A 264 1.61 -26.25 -1.98
N ASN A 265 2.70 -27.00 -2.19
CA ASN A 265 3.43 -27.70 -1.14
C ASN A 265 3.95 -26.76 -0.04
N ALA A 266 4.53 -25.61 -0.43
CA ALA A 266 5.02 -24.64 0.54
C ALA A 266 3.84 -23.99 1.29
N SER A 267 2.74 -23.69 0.61
CA SER A 267 1.54 -23.12 1.24
C SER A 267 0.88 -24.11 2.22
N ALA A 268 0.88 -25.41 1.91
CA ALA A 268 0.38 -26.46 2.79
C ALA A 268 1.26 -26.61 4.04
N ASP A 269 2.59 -26.58 3.88
CA ASP A 269 3.52 -26.62 5.01
C ASP A 269 3.33 -25.41 5.95
N ILE A 270 3.20 -24.20 5.39
CA ILE A 270 2.92 -22.99 6.18
C ILE A 270 1.58 -23.13 6.94
N GLN A 271 0.56 -23.67 6.29
CA GLN A 271 -0.76 -23.87 6.92
C GLN A 271 -0.71 -24.85 8.10
N ASN A 272 0.15 -25.87 8.06
CA ASN A 272 0.30 -26.83 9.15
C ASN A 272 0.79 -26.20 10.46
N HIS A 273 1.30 -24.96 10.40
CA HIS A 273 1.75 -24.20 11.56
C HIS A 273 0.69 -23.21 12.07
N LEU A 274 -0.46 -23.08 11.41
CA LEU A 274 -1.52 -22.17 11.80
C LEU A 274 -2.69 -22.91 12.44
N ASP A 275 -3.30 -22.25 13.40
CA ASP A 275 -4.60 -22.59 13.95
C ASP A 275 -5.54 -21.41 13.78
N ILE A 276 -6.65 -21.61 13.06
CA ILE A 276 -7.60 -20.56 12.70
C ILE A 276 -8.97 -20.98 13.22
N SER A 277 -9.52 -20.20 14.16
CA SER A 277 -10.84 -20.45 14.70
C SER A 277 -11.90 -19.69 13.90
N THR A 278 -12.97 -20.36 13.47
CA THR A 278 -14.21 -19.67 13.08
C THR A 278 -15.09 -19.53 14.34
N PRO A 279 -15.48 -18.32 14.76
CA PRO A 279 -16.39 -18.15 15.89
C PRO A 279 -17.77 -18.75 15.60
N ASP A 280 -18.43 -19.24 16.66
CA ASP A 280 -19.81 -19.72 16.57
C ASP A 280 -20.77 -18.59 16.15
N GLY A 281 -21.86 -18.93 15.47
CA GLY A 281 -22.89 -17.95 15.08
C GLY A 281 -22.60 -17.16 13.80
N GLY A 282 -21.54 -17.51 13.05
CA GLY A 282 -21.30 -16.95 11.70
C GLY A 282 -20.63 -15.58 11.67
N ASP A 283 -20.27 -15.06 12.85
CA ASP A 283 -19.52 -13.82 13.02
C ASP A 283 -18.03 -14.02 12.74
N ILE A 284 -17.61 -13.69 11.52
CA ILE A 284 -16.22 -13.86 11.10
C ILE A 284 -15.27 -12.85 11.72
N PHE A 285 -15.75 -11.72 12.25
CA PHE A 285 -14.87 -10.62 12.68
C PHE A 285 -14.12 -10.96 13.98
N HIS A 286 -14.62 -11.92 14.76
CA HIS A 286 -13.95 -12.46 15.94
C HIS A 286 -13.02 -13.65 15.64
N THR A 287 -12.73 -13.93 14.37
CA THR A 287 -11.76 -14.96 13.96
C THR A 287 -10.42 -14.75 14.67
N LYS A 288 -9.88 -15.81 15.28
CA LYS A 288 -8.54 -15.80 15.86
C LYS A 288 -7.61 -16.63 14.99
N VAL A 289 -6.37 -16.15 14.87
CA VAL A 289 -5.28 -16.85 14.19
C VAL A 289 -4.14 -17.00 15.18
N MET A 290 -3.71 -18.23 15.41
CA MET A 290 -2.63 -18.58 16.32
C MET A 290 -1.59 -19.44 15.60
N LEU A 291 -0.36 -19.41 16.13
CA LEU A 291 0.66 -20.37 15.72
C LEU A 291 0.55 -21.63 16.59
N ARG A 292 0.66 -22.78 15.93
CA ARG A 292 0.76 -24.08 16.60
C ARG A 292 2.14 -24.23 17.23
N GLN A 293 2.25 -25.14 18.20
CA GLN A 293 3.54 -25.51 18.80
C GLN A 293 4.54 -26.07 17.77
N THR A 294 4.05 -26.57 16.63
CA THR A 294 4.87 -27.06 15.52
C THR A 294 5.52 -25.94 14.71
N ALA A 295 5.18 -24.66 14.94
CA ALA A 295 5.71 -23.54 14.19
C ALA A 295 7.24 -23.43 14.35
N PRO A 296 8.01 -23.23 13.27
CA PRO A 296 9.45 -23.04 13.35
C PRO A 296 9.84 -21.84 14.22
N VAL A 297 10.99 -21.94 14.89
CA VAL A 297 11.55 -20.84 15.67
C VAL A 297 11.72 -19.59 14.79
N GLY A 298 11.20 -18.46 15.26
CA GLY A 298 11.23 -17.17 14.56
C GLY A 298 10.01 -16.88 13.69
N MET A 299 9.17 -17.89 13.39
CA MET A 299 7.89 -17.68 12.73
C MET A 299 6.95 -16.91 13.67
N HIS A 300 6.35 -15.83 13.18
CA HIS A 300 5.37 -15.03 13.91
C HIS A 300 4.30 -14.48 12.97
N ILE A 301 3.10 -14.26 13.51
CA ILE A 301 2.01 -13.56 12.83
C ILE A 301 2.26 -12.06 13.01
N LYS A 302 2.40 -11.32 11.91
CA LYS A 302 2.51 -9.84 11.98
C LYS A 302 1.15 -9.18 12.06
N SER A 303 0.18 -9.70 11.32
CA SER A 303 -1.20 -9.23 11.34
C SER A 303 -2.14 -10.25 10.70
N PHE A 304 -3.41 -10.15 11.01
CA PHE A 304 -4.48 -10.81 10.28
C PHE A 304 -5.74 -9.96 10.33
N GLN A 305 -6.63 -10.15 9.36
CA GLN A 305 -7.90 -9.42 9.31
C GLN A 305 -8.95 -10.21 8.54
N ALA A 306 -10.05 -10.53 9.22
CA ALA A 306 -11.27 -11.02 8.60
C ALA A 306 -12.07 -9.84 8.04
N LYS A 307 -12.73 -10.04 6.90
CA LYS A 307 -13.53 -9.01 6.24
C LYS A 307 -14.66 -9.62 5.42
N SER A 308 -15.75 -8.89 5.34
CA SER A 308 -16.89 -9.19 4.46
C SER A 308 -16.70 -8.40 3.17
N LYS A 309 -16.71 -9.08 2.02
CA LYS A 309 -16.33 -8.48 0.73
C LYS A 309 -17.41 -8.62 -0.32
N ILE A 310 -17.78 -7.49 -0.93
CA ILE A 310 -18.74 -7.41 -2.03
C ILE A 310 -18.04 -6.84 -3.25
N HIS A 311 -18.44 -7.32 -4.42
CA HIS A 311 -18.03 -6.77 -5.71
C HIS A 311 -19.21 -6.06 -6.36
N VAL A 312 -18.94 -4.87 -6.89
CA VAL A 312 -19.91 -4.07 -7.63
C VAL A 312 -19.25 -3.65 -8.93
N GLU A 313 -19.92 -3.88 -10.04
CA GLU A 313 -19.48 -3.46 -11.38
C GLU A 313 -20.31 -2.23 -11.76
N ALA A 314 -19.62 -1.11 -12.01
CA ALA A 314 -20.25 0.16 -12.28
C ALA A 314 -19.33 1.02 -13.15
N ASN A 315 -19.85 1.54 -14.25
CA ASN A 315 -19.14 2.46 -15.16
C ASN A 315 -17.79 1.91 -15.69
N GLY A 316 -17.70 0.60 -15.92
CA GLY A 316 -16.45 -0.04 -16.39
C GLY A 316 -15.41 -0.23 -15.28
N LEU A 317 -15.79 0.00 -14.03
CA LEU A 317 -14.97 -0.22 -12.84
C LEU A 317 -15.55 -1.36 -12.00
N ARG A 318 -14.69 -2.27 -11.60
CA ARG A 318 -15.01 -3.31 -10.62
C ARG A 318 -14.56 -2.88 -9.24
N PHE A 319 -15.51 -2.39 -8.45
CA PHE A 319 -15.33 -2.06 -7.05
C PHE A 319 -15.24 -3.31 -6.18
N SER A 320 -14.54 -3.17 -5.07
CA SER A 320 -14.42 -4.14 -3.98
C SER A 320 -14.66 -3.39 -2.68
N ILE A 321 -15.86 -3.56 -2.13
CA ILE A 321 -16.23 -3.02 -0.82
C ILE A 321 -15.87 -4.10 0.21
N CYS A 322 -14.98 -3.78 1.14
CA CYS A 322 -14.55 -4.70 2.18
C CYS A 322 -14.89 -4.13 3.56
N TYR A 323 -16.01 -4.57 4.14
CA TYR A 323 -16.39 -4.20 5.50
C TYR A 323 -15.48 -4.87 6.52
N LEU A 324 -15.02 -4.10 7.50
CA LEU A 324 -14.01 -4.52 8.49
C LEU A 324 -14.61 -4.88 9.85
N ASP A 325 -15.88 -4.55 10.07
CA ASP A 325 -16.66 -4.87 11.26
C ASP A 325 -18.12 -5.20 10.87
N GLN A 326 -18.94 -5.59 11.85
CA GLN A 326 -20.36 -5.91 11.64
C GLN A 326 -21.25 -4.69 11.43
N ARG A 327 -20.83 -3.52 11.92
CA ARG A 327 -21.61 -2.27 11.84
C ARG A 327 -21.46 -1.60 10.48
N HIS A 328 -20.44 -2.01 9.72
CA HIS A 328 -20.03 -1.43 8.46
C HIS A 328 -19.58 0.04 8.61
N ASP A 329 -19.10 0.41 9.80
CA ASP A 329 -18.67 1.78 10.11
C ASP A 329 -17.35 2.11 9.39
N GLU A 330 -16.44 1.14 9.32
CA GLU A 330 -15.16 1.23 8.60
C GLU A 330 -15.07 0.17 7.50
N PHE A 331 -14.63 0.58 6.32
CA PHE A 331 -14.49 -0.30 5.17
C PHE A 331 -13.27 0.06 4.32
N ARG A 332 -12.79 -0.91 3.54
CA ARG A 332 -11.85 -0.63 2.45
C ARG A 332 -12.61 -0.57 1.14
N LEU A 333 -12.41 0.51 0.41
CA LEU A 333 -12.92 0.67 -0.94
C LEU A 333 -11.75 0.63 -1.93
N GLU A 334 -11.78 -0.35 -2.83
CA GLU A 334 -10.81 -0.49 -3.91
C GLU A 334 -11.53 -0.66 -5.23
N CYS A 335 -10.94 -0.21 -6.33
CA CYS A 335 -11.45 -0.52 -7.67
C CYS A 335 -10.32 -0.81 -8.66
N ARG A 336 -10.70 -1.43 -9.77
CA ARG A 336 -9.87 -1.71 -10.94
C ARG A 336 -10.74 -1.61 -12.18
N LEU A 337 -10.12 -1.57 -13.36
CA LEU A 337 -10.86 -1.75 -14.59
C LEU A 337 -11.58 -3.10 -14.57
N GLU A 338 -12.81 -3.12 -15.06
CA GLU A 338 -13.51 -4.35 -15.39
C GLU A 338 -12.74 -5.14 -16.44
N THR A 339 -12.96 -6.46 -16.47
CA THR A 339 -12.29 -7.33 -17.44
C THR A 339 -12.56 -6.87 -18.88
N VAL A 340 -13.81 -6.51 -19.19
CA VAL A 340 -14.22 -6.03 -20.51
C VAL A 340 -13.58 -4.69 -20.90
N GLU A 341 -13.31 -3.80 -19.95
CA GLU A 341 -12.58 -2.55 -20.23
C GLU A 341 -11.10 -2.82 -20.40
N LYS A 342 -10.54 -3.73 -19.61
CA LYS A 342 -9.14 -4.13 -19.72
C LYS A 342 -8.84 -4.81 -21.06
N GLU A 343 -9.76 -5.61 -21.58
CA GLU A 343 -9.64 -6.29 -22.89
C GLU A 343 -9.66 -5.32 -24.08
N LYS A 344 -10.18 -4.10 -23.91
CA LYS A 344 -10.13 -3.05 -24.94
C LYS A 344 -8.76 -2.40 -25.06
N LEU A 345 -7.89 -2.56 -24.06
CA LEU A 345 -6.56 -1.96 -24.04
C LEU A 345 -5.59 -2.80 -24.89
N SER A 346 -4.85 -2.13 -25.76
CA SER A 346 -3.69 -2.68 -26.46
C SER A 346 -2.45 -2.69 -25.55
N ALA A 347 -1.40 -3.39 -25.99
CA ALA A 347 -0.12 -3.43 -25.26
C ALA A 347 0.59 -2.06 -25.15
N LYS A 348 0.16 -1.06 -25.91
CA LYS A 348 0.69 0.31 -25.85
C LYS A 348 -0.13 1.24 -24.95
N ASP A 349 -1.33 0.81 -24.57
CA ASP A 349 -2.21 1.64 -23.77
C ASP A 349 -1.82 1.59 -22.30
N ASN A 350 -1.89 2.74 -21.64
CA ASN A 350 -1.55 2.85 -20.24
C ASN A 350 -2.77 2.51 -19.36
N GLU A 351 -2.82 1.27 -18.85
CA GLU A 351 -3.89 0.81 -17.94
C GLU A 351 -4.03 1.71 -16.70
N ALA A 352 -2.94 2.30 -16.19
CA ALA A 352 -2.97 3.19 -15.04
C ALA A 352 -3.71 4.49 -15.35
N GLN A 353 -3.44 5.08 -16.52
CA GLN A 353 -4.13 6.27 -17.02
C GLN A 353 -5.61 6.00 -17.28
N ALA A 354 -5.93 4.88 -17.96
CA ALA A 354 -7.32 4.51 -18.25
C ALA A 354 -8.14 4.28 -16.97
N LEU A 355 -7.55 3.64 -15.95
CA LEU A 355 -8.17 3.47 -14.65
C LEU A 355 -8.39 4.81 -13.94
N LEU A 356 -7.38 5.69 -13.94
CA LEU A 356 -7.47 7.00 -13.32
C LEU A 356 -8.60 7.84 -13.94
N GLY A 357 -8.69 7.88 -15.27
CA GLY A 357 -9.74 8.62 -15.99
C GLY A 357 -11.15 8.20 -15.56
N LYS A 358 -11.44 6.90 -15.57
CA LYS A 358 -12.76 6.39 -15.12
C LYS A 358 -13.06 6.66 -13.65
N VAL A 359 -12.04 6.64 -12.79
CA VAL A 359 -12.22 6.96 -11.37
C VAL A 359 -12.58 8.44 -11.20
N LEU A 360 -11.95 9.34 -11.96
CA LEU A 360 -12.27 10.77 -11.93
C LEU A 360 -13.68 11.04 -12.47
N GLU A 361 -14.05 10.41 -13.58
CA GLU A 361 -15.44 10.48 -14.11
C GLU A 361 -16.47 10.03 -13.09
N LYS A 362 -16.12 9.09 -12.20
CA LYS A 362 -17.03 8.61 -11.15
C LYS A 362 -17.11 9.53 -9.93
N LEU A 363 -16.09 10.36 -9.72
CA LEU A 363 -16.00 11.28 -8.58
C LEU A 363 -16.43 12.72 -8.92
N ALA A 364 -16.56 13.04 -10.21
CA ALA A 364 -17.15 14.28 -10.71
C ALA A 364 -18.67 14.24 -10.59
#